data_AF-A0A662KIU4-F1
#
_entry.id   AF-A0A662KIU4-F1
#
_cell.length_a   1.000
_cell.length_b   1.000
_cell.length_c   1.000
_cell.angle_alpha   90.00
_cell.angle_beta   90.00
_cell.angle_gamma   90.00
#
_symmetry.space_group_name_H-M   'P 1'
#
loop_
_entity.id
_entity.type
_entity.pdbx_description
1 polymer ?
#
loop_
_entity_poly.entity_id
_entity_poly.type
_entity_poly.pdbx_seq_one_letter_code
_entity_poly.pdbx_strand_id
1 'polypeptide(L)'
;MRHNGRFLATFLGFAEEGYEAGPGRIGFVFSDDLRHWERTKDPILRPEEGDQWERGGLYKSCLVEHDHMFYLFNNAKDKDKTEGA
;
A
#
# COMPACT_ATOMS: atom_id res chain seq x y z
N MET A 1 -8.33 1.59 10.90
CA MET A 1 -8.36 2.30 12.21
C MET A 1 -9.42 3.37 12.21
N ARG A 2 -9.92 3.83 13.37
CA ARG A 2 -10.86 4.97 13.44
C ARG A 2 -10.10 6.25 13.79
N HIS A 3 -10.32 7.33 13.07
CA HIS A 3 -9.69 8.64 13.28
C HIS A 3 -10.66 9.76 12.84
N ASN A 4 -10.82 10.79 13.67
CA ASN A 4 -11.72 11.95 13.42
C ASN A 4 -13.12 11.56 12.89
N GLY A 5 -13.73 10.56 13.52
CA GLY A 5 -15.08 10.10 13.16
C GLY A 5 -15.15 9.15 11.95
N ARG A 6 -14.08 8.99 11.18
CA ARG A 6 -14.02 8.10 10.00
C ARG A 6 -13.17 6.86 10.25
N PHE A 7 -13.36 5.85 9.43
CA PHE A 7 -12.52 4.66 9.36
C PHE A 7 -11.50 4.82 8.23
N LEU A 8 -10.23 4.68 8.54
CA LEU A 8 -9.11 4.75 7.61
C LEU A 8 -8.54 3.34 7.42
N ALA A 9 -8.17 3.00 6.19
CA ALA A 9 -7.43 1.78 5.89
C ALA A 9 -6.52 2.00 4.68
N THR A 10 -5.59 1.07 4.51
CA THR A 10 -4.81 0.91 3.29
C THR A 10 -5.27 -0.34 2.55
N PHE A 11 -5.05 -0.35 1.25
CA PHE A 11 -5.31 -1.51 0.40
C PHE A 11 -4.13 -1.79 -0.50
N LEU A 12 -3.97 -3.06 -0.86
CA LEU A 12 -2.96 -3.51 -1.79
C LEU A 12 -3.60 -3.70 -3.17
N GLY A 13 -3.00 -3.12 -4.21
CA GLY A 13 -3.45 -3.24 -5.58
C GLY A 13 -2.35 -3.79 -6.49
N PHE A 14 -2.75 -4.66 -7.42
CA PHE A 14 -1.89 -5.25 -8.44
C PHE A 14 -2.47 -4.91 -9.81
N ALA A 15 -1.60 -4.51 -10.75
CA ALA A 15 -2.03 -4.10 -12.09
C ALA A 15 -2.18 -5.28 -13.06
N GLU A 16 -1.56 -6.41 -12.75
CA GLU A 16 -1.52 -7.59 -13.61
C GLU A 16 -2.54 -8.64 -13.15
N GLU A 17 -3.05 -9.41 -14.11
CA GLU A 17 -3.96 -10.51 -13.83
C GLU A 17 -3.19 -11.71 -13.24
N GLY A 18 -3.68 -12.24 -12.12
CA GLY A 18 -3.07 -13.38 -11.45
C GLY A 18 -2.95 -13.17 -9.94
N TYR A 19 -2.45 -14.19 -9.25
CA TYR A 19 -2.23 -14.13 -7.81
C TYR A 19 -1.02 -13.24 -7.49
N GLU A 20 -1.28 -12.04 -6.95
CA GLU A 20 -0.25 -11.05 -6.59
C GLU A 20 0.75 -10.79 -7.74
N ALA A 21 0.23 -10.78 -8.98
CA ALA A 21 1.03 -10.61 -10.18
C ALA A 21 1.48 -9.15 -10.36
N GLY A 22 2.74 -8.97 -10.75
CA GLY A 22 3.35 -7.66 -10.91
C GLY A 22 3.68 -6.93 -9.60
N PRO A 23 4.19 -5.70 -9.70
CA PRO A 23 4.58 -4.91 -8.54
C PRO A 23 3.34 -4.36 -7.81
N GLY A 24 3.14 -4.83 -6.58
CA GLY A 24 2.08 -4.34 -5.70
C GLY A 24 2.25 -2.87 -5.30
N ARG A 25 1.14 -2.14 -5.18
CA ARG A 25 1.08 -0.73 -4.77
C ARG A 25 0.12 -0.54 -3.61
N ILE A 26 0.43 0.37 -2.70
CA ILE A 26 -0.42 0.63 -1.53
C ILE A 26 -1.23 1.90 -1.77
N GLY A 27 -2.56 1.76 -1.73
CA GLY A 27 -3.50 2.88 -1.76
C GLY A 27 -4.13 3.14 -0.40
N PHE A 28 -4.86 4.24 -0.31
CA PHE A 28 -5.55 4.68 0.89
C PHE A 28 -7.06 4.76 0.65
N VAL A 29 -7.82 4.32 1.65
CA VAL A 29 -9.28 4.36 1.64
C VAL A 29 -9.81 4.87 2.96
N PHE A 30 -11.00 5.46 2.90
CA PHE A 30 -11.73 5.88 4.07
C PHE A 30 -13.22 5.54 3.94
N SER A 31 -13.87 5.39 5.08
CA SER A 31 -15.27 5.00 5.19
C SER A 31 -15.91 5.63 6.41
N ASP A 32 -17.21 5.91 6.34
CA ASP A 32 -17.99 6.37 7.48
C ASP A 32 -18.73 5.22 8.20
N ASP A 33 -18.82 4.04 7.58
CA ASP A 33 -19.69 2.94 8.04
C ASP A 33 -19.07 1.53 7.98
N LEU A 34 -17.79 1.41 7.61
CA LEU A 34 -17.03 0.17 7.37
C LEU A 34 -17.55 -0.70 6.19
N ARG A 35 -18.57 -0.26 5.46
CA ARG A 35 -19.18 -0.99 4.35
C ARG A 35 -18.88 -0.34 3.01
N HIS A 36 -19.03 0.98 2.94
CA HIS A 36 -18.78 1.77 1.75
C HIS A 36 -17.45 2.48 1.89
N TRP A 37 -16.56 2.27 0.92
CA TRP A 37 -15.20 2.79 0.96
C TRP A 37 -14.96 3.73 -0.21
N GLU A 38 -14.44 4.91 0.09
CA GLU A 38 -13.92 5.86 -0.88
C GLU A 38 -12.41 5.71 -0.96
N ARG A 39 -11.86 5.68 -2.18
CA ARG A 39 -10.42 5.54 -2.43
C ARG A 39 -9.81 6.85 -2.88
N THR A 40 -8.55 7.08 -2.50
CA THR A 40 -7.74 8.11 -3.16
C THR A 40 -7.58 7.79 -4.64
N LYS A 41 -7.45 8.83 -5.48
CA LYS A 41 -7.27 8.67 -6.93
C LYS A 41 -5.98 7.90 -7.24
N ASP A 42 -4.91 8.25 -6.54
CA ASP A 42 -3.58 7.72 -6.72
C ASP A 42 -3.17 6.84 -5.53
N PRO A 43 -2.32 5.81 -5.74
CA PRO A 43 -1.70 5.09 -4.64
C PRO A 43 -0.82 6.04 -3.83
N ILE A 44 -0.72 5.77 -2.52
CA ILE A 44 0.10 6.57 -1.61
C ILE A 44 1.55 6.11 -1.57
N LEU A 45 1.82 4.83 -1.87
CA LEU A 45 3.18 4.31 -2.06
C LEU A 45 3.27 3.55 -3.39
N ARG A 46 4.37 3.83 -4.11
CA ARG A 46 4.74 3.17 -5.35
C ARG A 46 6.14 2.56 -5.20
N PRO A 47 6.35 1.29 -5.59
CA PRO A 47 7.67 0.66 -5.47
C PRO A 47 8.73 1.39 -6.29
N GLU A 48 8.37 2.04 -7.40
CA GLU A 48 9.32 2.75 -8.26
C GLU A 48 9.85 4.05 -7.62
N GLU A 49 9.14 4.58 -6.63
CA GLU A 49 9.51 5.79 -5.86
C GLU A 49 10.29 5.44 -4.57
N GLY A 50 10.45 4.14 -4.28
CA GLY A 50 11.05 3.62 -3.07
C GLY A 50 12.54 3.28 -3.15
N ASP A 51 13.05 2.76 -2.05
CA ASP A 51 14.42 2.25 -1.91
C ASP A 51 14.59 0.92 -2.66
N GLN A 52 15.85 0.52 -2.92
CA GLN A 52 16.14 -0.68 -3.70
C GLN A 52 15.38 -1.92 -3.21
N TRP A 53 15.37 -2.16 -1.90
CA TRP A 53 14.79 -3.35 -1.28
C TRP A 53 13.27 -3.52 -1.50
N GLU A 54 12.57 -2.47 -1.96
CA GLU A 54 11.12 -2.49 -2.18
C GLU A 54 10.70 -2.28 -3.65
N ARG A 55 11.66 -2.10 -4.57
CA ARG A 55 11.39 -1.79 -5.99
C ARG A 55 10.79 -2.93 -6.81
N GLY A 56 10.78 -4.16 -6.30
CA GLY A 56 10.13 -5.29 -6.94
C GLY A 56 8.65 -5.40 -6.65
N GLY A 57 8.15 -4.74 -5.59
CA GLY A 57 6.74 -4.71 -5.25
C GLY A 57 6.46 -4.59 -3.76
N LEU A 58 5.40 -3.86 -3.41
CA LEU A 58 4.93 -3.68 -2.04
C LEU A 58 3.89 -4.74 -1.69
N TYR A 59 3.76 -5.08 -0.40
CA TYR A 59 2.80 -6.07 0.08
C TYR A 59 1.97 -5.54 1.26
N LYS A 60 1.78 -6.39 2.30
CA LYS A 60 0.94 -6.08 3.45
C LYS A 60 1.41 -4.79 4.09
N SER A 61 0.44 -3.94 4.36
CA SER A 61 0.64 -2.70 5.09
C SER A 61 -0.11 -2.72 6.43
N CYS A 62 0.42 -1.96 7.38
CA CYS A 62 -0.16 -1.73 8.68
C CYS A 62 -0.08 -0.24 9.00
N LEU A 63 -1.24 0.42 9.02
CA LEU A 63 -1.37 1.81 9.39
C LEU A 63 -1.52 1.94 10.91
N VAL A 64 -0.61 2.68 11.52
CA VAL A 64 -0.59 3.00 12.96
C VAL A 64 -0.56 4.51 13.12
N GLU A 65 -1.24 5.03 14.12
CA GLU A 65 -1.14 6.44 14.52
C GLU A 65 -0.48 6.51 15.89
N HIS A 66 0.46 7.44 16.03
CA HIS A 66 1.15 7.73 17.27
C HIS A 66 1.57 9.20 17.27
N ASP A 67 1.20 9.93 18.32
CA ASP A 67 1.52 11.36 18.49
C ASP A 67 1.16 12.23 17.28
N HIS A 68 -0.08 12.10 16.78
CA HIS A 68 -0.59 12.82 15.60
C HIS A 68 0.13 12.52 14.28
N MET A 69 1.00 11.51 14.26
CA MET A 69 1.71 11.04 13.09
C MET A 69 1.20 9.67 12.66
N PHE A 70 1.00 9.50 11.35
CA PHE A 70 0.63 8.22 10.76
C PHE A 70 1.87 7.50 10.25
N TYR A 71 2.10 6.30 10.76
CA TYR A 71 3.16 5.40 10.37
C TYR A 71 2.57 4.27 9.54
N LEU A 72 3.12 4.08 8.33
CA LEU A 72 2.76 2.96 7.48
C LEU A 72 3.92 1.96 7.48
N PHE A 73 3.73 0.85 8.19
CA PHE A 73 4.66 -0.26 8.13
C PHE A 73 4.28 -1.17 6.98
N ASN A 74 5.23 -1.51 6.11
CA ASN A 74 5.02 -2.44 5.01
C ASN A 74 6.16 -3.45 4.90
N ASN A 75 5.85 -4.60 4.30
CA ASN A 75 6.88 -5.46 3.71
C ASN A 75 6.86 -5.31 2.19
N ALA A 76 7.99 -5.63 1.55
CA ALA A 76 8.21 -5.48 0.11
C ALA A 76 9.24 -6.50 -0.38
N LYS A 77 9.50 -6.51 -1.69
CA LYS A 77 10.59 -7.25 -2.31
C LYS A 77 11.45 -6.35 -3.19
N ASP A 78 12.72 -6.71 -3.35
CA ASP A 78 13.59 -6.16 -4.39
C ASP A 78 13.18 -6.77 -5.75
N LYS A 79 13.66 -6.19 -6.84
CA LYS A 79 13.56 -6.78 -8.17
C LYS A 79 14.29 -8.12 -8.22
N ASP A 80 13.77 -9.04 -9.03
CA ASP A 80 14.46 -10.29 -9.30
C ASP A 80 15.79 -10.00 -10.00
N LYS A 81 16.86 -10.69 -9.56
CA LYS A 81 18.22 -10.49 -10.09
C LYS A 81 18.38 -10.91 -11.56
N THR A 82 17.35 -11.47 -12.18
CA THR A 82 17.37 -12.03 -13.53
C THR A 82 16.88 -11.09 -14.64
N GLU A 83 16.39 -9.89 -14.34
CA GLU A 83 16.02 -8.90 -15.37
C GLU A 83 17.20 -8.06 -15.89
N GLY A 84 18.38 -8.68 -16.04
CA GLY A 84 19.61 -7.98 -16.44
C GLY A 84 20.78 -8.88 -16.82
N ALA A 85 20.53 -10.07 -17.37
CA ALA A 85 21.54 -10.91 -18.04
C ALA A 85 21.21 -11.06 -19.52
#